data_AF-A0A6P8W0W2-F1
#
_entry.id   AF-A0A6P8W0W2-F1
#
_cell.length_a   1.000
_cell.length_b   1.000
_cell.length_c   1.000
_cell.angle_alpha   90.00
_cell.angle_beta   90.00
_cell.angle_gamma   90.00
#
_symmetry.space_group_name_H-M   'P 1'
#
loop_
_entity.id
_entity.type
_entity.pdbx_description
1 polymer ?
#
loop_
_entity_poly.entity_id
_entity_poly.type
_entity_poly.pdbx_seq_one_letter_code
_entity_poly.pdbx_strand_id
1 'polypeptide(L)'
;MALEEKIKPSREKCEYTSCYCEENVWCLCEFFRREDAAQLEDMFIVFISNENRTDYHVVLLQASSSSVVYDLDSELPFPCSLKRYSSDALRSERGIRPAYHRKFRVVPAHSFLLNFASDRSHMKNSDGSWKMPPPPLPPHTHYREPDEP
;
A
#
# COMPACT_ATOMS: atom_id res chain seq x y z
N MET A 1 12.18 -16.17 27.77
CA MET A 1 12.40 -15.83 26.36
C MET A 1 11.80 -14.47 26.14
N ALA A 2 12.61 -13.45 25.85
CA ALA A 2 12.07 -12.15 25.47
C ALA A 2 11.35 -12.34 24.12
N LEU A 3 10.11 -11.87 24.01
CA LEU A 3 9.49 -11.68 22.71
C LEU A 3 10.37 -10.65 21.97
N GLU A 4 11.04 -11.06 20.90
CA GLU A 4 11.73 -10.11 20.03
C GLU A 4 10.71 -9.10 19.53
N GLU A 5 10.94 -7.82 19.80
CA GLU A 5 10.07 -6.76 19.32
C GLU A 5 10.23 -6.63 17.80
N LYS A 6 9.17 -6.96 17.07
CA LYS A 6 9.10 -6.76 15.62
C LYS A 6 9.34 -5.27 15.28
N ILE A 7 10.25 -5.01 14.33
CA ILE A 7 10.61 -3.66 13.86
C ILE A 7 9.37 -2.94 13.32
N LYS A 8 9.24 -1.64 13.59
CA LYS A 8 8.17 -0.79 13.05
C LYS A 8 8.72 0.60 12.70
N PRO A 9 8.52 1.09 11.46
CA PRO A 9 8.93 2.44 11.12
C PRO A 9 7.97 3.47 11.74
N SER A 10 8.48 4.67 12.04
CA SER A 10 7.62 5.81 12.34
C SER A 10 7.08 6.42 11.04
N ARG A 11 5.89 7.02 11.10
CA ARG A 11 5.21 7.59 9.92
C ARG A 11 6.08 8.61 9.20
N GLU A 12 6.75 9.47 9.96
CA GLU A 12 7.53 10.61 9.49
C GLU A 12 8.84 10.21 8.78
N LYS A 13 9.26 8.96 8.96
CA LYS A 13 10.46 8.39 8.33
C LYS A 13 10.14 7.56 7.09
N CYS A 14 8.86 7.38 6.77
CA CYS A 14 8.45 6.65 5.58
C CYS A 14 8.52 7.57 4.35
N GLU A 15 9.05 7.04 3.25
CA GLU A 15 8.90 7.67 1.94
C GLU A 15 7.42 7.81 1.60
N TYR A 16 7.01 9.02 1.20
CA TYR A 16 5.61 9.34 0.97
C TYR A 16 5.44 10.34 -0.16
N THR A 17 4.54 10.02 -1.09
CA THR A 17 3.99 10.96 -2.07
C THR A 17 2.47 10.83 -2.10
N SER A 18 1.77 11.95 -1.91
CA SER A 18 0.30 11.97 -1.92
C SER A 18 -0.26 11.47 -3.25
N CYS A 19 -1.31 10.65 -3.20
CA CYS A 19 -1.96 10.00 -4.34
C CYS A 19 -1.15 8.92 -5.08
N TYR A 20 -0.02 8.46 -4.52
CA TYR A 20 0.75 7.32 -5.02
C TYR A 20 0.84 6.23 -3.95
N CYS A 21 -0.30 5.89 -3.33
CA CYS A 21 -0.39 4.96 -2.21
C CYS A 21 0.20 3.57 -2.53
N GLU A 22 0.12 3.12 -3.78
CA GLU A 22 0.73 1.87 -4.25
C GLU A 22 2.27 1.90 -4.17
N GLU A 23 2.90 3.04 -4.49
CA GLU A 23 4.36 3.21 -4.40
C GLU A 23 4.79 3.43 -2.95
N ASN A 24 4.00 4.17 -2.16
CA ASN A 24 4.26 4.37 -0.74
C ASN A 24 4.28 3.02 0.02
N VAL A 25 3.31 2.15 -0.26
CA VAL A 25 3.26 0.80 0.32
C VAL A 25 4.38 -0.09 -0.21
N TRP A 26 4.79 0.07 -1.46
CA TRP A 26 5.98 -0.61 -1.99
C TRP A 26 7.25 -0.22 -1.23
N CYS A 27 7.49 1.08 -1.01
CA CYS A 27 8.63 1.58 -0.23
C CYS A 27 8.60 1.05 1.21
N LEU A 28 7.41 0.98 1.82
CA LEU A 28 7.25 0.40 3.15
C LEU A 28 7.60 -1.10 3.18
N CYS A 29 7.19 -1.86 2.16
CA CYS A 29 7.57 -3.27 2.04
C CYS A 29 9.09 -3.44 1.82
N GLU A 30 9.72 -2.56 1.04
CA GLU A 30 11.17 -2.55 0.85
C GLU A 30 11.92 -2.25 2.15
N PHE A 31 11.40 -1.34 2.98
CA PHE A 31 11.95 -1.10 4.32
C PHE A 31 11.96 -2.39 5.14
N PHE A 32 10.82 -3.08 5.23
CA PHE A 32 10.74 -4.36 5.96
C PHE A 32 11.66 -5.42 5.34
N ARG A 33 11.75 -5.51 4.01
CA ARG A 33 12.67 -6.45 3.34
C ARG A 33 14.12 -6.24 3.76
N ARG A 34 14.56 -4.99 3.94
CA ARG A 34 15.94 -4.64 4.29
C ARG A 34 16.24 -4.84 5.77
N GLU A 35 15.31 -4.48 6.63
CA GLU A 35 15.50 -4.53 8.08
C GLU A 35 15.23 -5.93 8.66
N ASP A 36 14.17 -6.59 8.20
CA ASP A 36 13.76 -7.92 8.68
C ASP A 36 12.79 -8.58 7.68
N ALA A 37 13.36 -9.26 6.69
CA ALA A 37 12.59 -9.89 5.62
C ALA A 37 11.60 -10.97 6.11
N ALA A 38 11.84 -11.58 7.28
CA ALA A 38 10.95 -12.61 7.82
C ALA A 38 9.57 -12.02 8.17
N GLN A 39 9.49 -10.73 8.53
CA GLN A 39 8.21 -10.08 8.80
C GLN A 39 7.32 -9.96 7.57
N LEU A 40 7.86 -10.04 6.35
CA LEU A 40 7.06 -9.97 5.12
C LEU A 40 6.16 -11.18 4.92
N GLU A 41 6.48 -12.33 5.54
CA GLU A 41 5.65 -13.54 5.46
C GLU A 41 4.24 -13.32 6.03
N ASP A 42 4.15 -12.46 7.05
CA ASP A 42 2.91 -12.08 7.72
C ASP A 42 2.26 -10.82 7.09
N MET A 43 2.78 -10.30 5.98
CA MET A 43 2.36 -9.01 5.43
C MET A 43 1.63 -9.12 4.10
N PHE A 44 0.63 -8.27 3.92
CA PHE A 44 -0.25 -8.26 2.78
C PHE A 44 -0.57 -6.84 2.34
N ILE A 45 -0.48 -6.58 1.04
CA ILE A 45 -0.94 -5.35 0.43
C ILE A 45 -2.44 -5.49 0.18
N VAL A 46 -3.20 -4.51 0.65
CA VAL A 46 -4.65 -4.47 0.50
C VAL A 46 -5.00 -3.30 -0.40
N PHE A 47 -5.41 -3.63 -1.63
CA PHE A 47 -6.03 -2.67 -2.54
C PHE A 47 -7.50 -2.54 -2.18
N ILE A 48 -7.95 -1.31 -1.99
CA ILE A 48 -9.32 -0.95 -1.63
C ILE A 48 -9.89 -0.13 -2.79
N SER A 49 -10.92 -0.65 -3.44
CA SER A 49 -11.62 0.04 -4.53
C SER A 49 -13.09 -0.38 -4.52
N ASN A 50 -13.81 -0.21 -5.62
CA ASN A 50 -15.20 -0.63 -5.79
C ASN A 50 -15.39 -1.25 -7.19
N GLU A 51 -16.62 -1.65 -7.52
CA GLU A 51 -16.93 -2.26 -8.83
C GLU A 51 -16.61 -1.33 -10.01
N ASN A 52 -16.82 -0.03 -9.84
CA ASN A 52 -16.64 0.97 -10.89
C ASN A 52 -15.17 1.34 -11.12
N ARG A 53 -14.29 1.02 -10.17
CA ARG A 53 -12.83 1.26 -10.23
C ARG A 53 -12.47 2.69 -10.66
N THR A 54 -13.25 3.66 -10.19
CA THR A 54 -13.00 5.09 -10.46
C THR A 54 -11.70 5.57 -9.85
N ASP A 55 -11.32 4.98 -8.72
CA ASP A 55 -10.13 5.24 -7.92
C ASP A 55 -9.84 4.02 -7.01
N TYR A 56 -8.70 4.07 -6.31
CA TYR A 56 -8.35 3.06 -5.30
C TYR A 56 -7.46 3.68 -4.21
N HIS A 57 -7.41 3.00 -3.06
CA HIS A 57 -6.43 3.23 -1.99
C HIS A 57 -5.66 1.94 -1.72
N VAL A 58 -4.43 2.05 -1.22
CA VAL A 58 -3.58 0.89 -0.91
C VAL A 58 -3.01 1.05 0.49
N VAL A 59 -3.13 -0.02 1.29
CA VAL A 59 -2.58 -0.09 2.64
C VAL A 59 -1.81 -1.40 2.84
N LEU A 60 -0.91 -1.42 3.81
CA LEU A 60 -0.20 -2.64 4.23
C LEU A 60 -0.87 -3.22 5.49
N LEU A 61 -1.21 -4.50 5.45
CA LEU A 61 -1.73 -5.27 6.58
C LEU A 61 -0.64 -6.21 7.08
N GLN A 62 -0.32 -6.17 8.37
CA GLN A 62 0.44 -7.21 9.04
C GLN A 62 -0.52 -8.12 9.81
N ALA A 63 -0.70 -9.35 9.32
CA ALA A 63 -1.59 -10.35 9.89
C ALA A 63 -0.87 -11.09 11.03
N SER A 64 -1.40 -10.97 12.24
CA SER A 64 -0.95 -11.71 13.41
C SER A 64 -2.07 -11.80 14.46
N SER A 65 -1.78 -12.38 15.62
CA SER A 65 -2.70 -12.33 16.78
C SER A 65 -3.07 -10.89 17.18
N SER A 66 -2.19 -9.92 16.88
CA SER A 66 -2.42 -8.48 17.07
C SER A 66 -2.31 -7.77 15.72
N SER A 67 -3.18 -8.11 14.77
CA SER A 67 -3.13 -7.57 13.40
C SER A 67 -3.20 -6.04 13.35
N VAL A 68 -2.37 -5.45 12.51
CA VAL A 68 -2.27 -3.98 12.33
C VAL A 68 -2.25 -3.57 10.86
N VAL A 69 -2.69 -2.34 10.59
CA VAL A 69 -2.71 -1.70 9.28
C VAL A 69 -1.75 -0.51 9.29
N TYR A 70 -0.91 -0.42 8.28
CA TYR A 70 -0.08 0.73 7.98
C TYR A 70 -0.73 1.48 6.83
N ASP A 71 -1.24 2.67 7.14
CA ASP A 71 -1.86 3.59 6.19
C ASP A 71 -1.24 4.97 6.38
N LEU A 72 -0.43 5.39 5.41
CA LEU A 72 0.32 6.65 5.46
C LEU A 72 -0.60 7.87 5.28
N ASP A 73 -1.81 7.69 4.76
CA ASP A 73 -2.79 8.75 4.53
C ASP A 73 -3.82 8.86 5.67
N SER A 74 -3.87 7.90 6.59
CA SER A 74 -4.82 7.93 7.72
C SER A 74 -4.39 8.86 8.84
N GLU A 75 -5.33 9.59 9.44
CA GLU A 75 -5.13 10.32 10.70
C GLU A 75 -5.09 9.41 11.94
N LEU A 76 -5.39 8.12 11.79
CA LEU A 76 -5.28 7.14 12.87
C LEU A 76 -3.82 6.88 13.26
N PRO A 77 -3.56 6.22 14.40
CA PRO A 77 -2.20 5.81 14.78
C PRO A 77 -1.49 5.02 13.68
N PHE A 78 -0.18 5.11 13.62
CA PHE A 78 0.66 4.38 12.67
C PHE A 78 1.67 3.49 13.39
N PRO A 79 1.56 2.15 13.26
CA PRO A 79 0.45 1.41 12.66
C PRO A 79 -0.83 1.48 13.52
N CYS A 80 -1.98 1.21 12.90
CA CYS A 80 -3.28 1.16 13.57
C CYS A 80 -3.71 -0.29 13.80
N SER A 81 -4.39 -0.61 14.91
CA SER A 81 -4.97 -1.95 15.04
C SER A 81 -6.04 -2.19 13.98
N LEU A 82 -6.08 -3.40 13.39
CA LEU A 82 -7.05 -3.72 12.34
C LEU A 82 -8.49 -3.50 12.80
N LYS A 83 -8.79 -3.81 14.07
CA LYS A 83 -10.11 -3.57 14.67
C LYS A 83 -10.49 -2.09 14.62
N ARG A 84 -9.56 -1.19 15.00
CA ARG A 84 -9.81 0.25 15.01
C ARG A 84 -9.87 0.82 13.59
N TYR A 85 -8.96 0.41 12.71
CA TYR A 85 -8.97 0.83 11.32
C TYR A 85 -10.30 0.45 10.63
N SER A 86 -10.79 -0.77 10.90
CA SER A 86 -12.08 -1.24 10.37
C SER A 86 -13.27 -0.44 10.90
N SER A 87 -13.27 -0.09 12.20
CA SER A 87 -14.39 0.65 12.80
C SER A 87 -14.40 2.13 12.43
N ASP A 88 -13.23 2.76 12.35
CA ASP A 88 -13.11 4.22 12.29
C ASP A 88 -12.87 4.71 10.85
N ALA A 89 -12.02 4.02 10.08
CA ALA A 89 -11.71 4.40 8.70
C ALA A 89 -12.67 3.74 7.70
N LEU A 90 -12.84 2.42 7.76
CA LEU A 90 -13.67 1.70 6.79
C LEU A 90 -15.17 1.82 7.12
N ARG A 91 -15.56 1.61 8.39
CA ARG A 91 -16.96 1.65 8.86
C ARG A 91 -17.88 0.63 8.16
N SER A 92 -19.12 0.51 8.62
CA SER A 92 -20.13 -0.37 8.02
C SER A 92 -20.68 0.18 6.70
N GLU A 93 -20.98 -0.71 5.76
CA GLU A 93 -21.56 -0.37 4.45
C GLU A 93 -23.10 -0.32 4.44
N ARG A 94 -23.76 -0.61 5.58
CA ARG A 94 -25.22 -0.72 5.68
C ARG A 94 -25.97 0.55 5.22
N GLY A 95 -25.33 1.71 5.26
CA GLY A 95 -25.88 2.99 4.80
C GLY A 95 -25.27 3.54 3.51
N ILE A 96 -24.43 2.76 2.82
CA ILE A 96 -23.70 3.18 1.62
C ILE A 96 -24.40 2.60 0.39
N ARG A 97 -24.55 3.40 -0.68
CA ARG A 97 -25.11 2.92 -1.95
C ARG A 97 -24.25 1.75 -2.47
N PRO A 98 -24.84 0.66 -3.00
CA PRO A 98 -24.08 -0.51 -3.45
C PRO A 98 -22.93 -0.23 -4.43
N ALA A 99 -23.07 0.80 -5.28
CA ALA A 99 -22.02 1.24 -6.20
C ALA A 99 -20.73 1.73 -5.52
N TYR A 100 -20.78 2.07 -4.23
CA TYR A 100 -19.64 2.49 -3.41
C TYR A 100 -19.24 1.45 -2.35
N HIS A 101 -19.81 0.23 -2.41
CA HIS A 101 -19.34 -0.86 -1.56
C HIS A 101 -17.91 -1.21 -1.95
N ARG A 102 -17.03 -1.22 -0.93
CA ARG A 102 -15.61 -1.46 -1.10
C ARG A 102 -15.39 -2.94 -1.39
N LYS A 103 -14.46 -3.19 -2.29
CA LYS A 103 -13.87 -4.49 -2.55
C LYS A 103 -12.40 -4.43 -2.16
N PHE A 104 -11.92 -5.56 -1.65
CA PHE A 104 -10.55 -5.71 -1.17
C PHE A 104 -9.85 -6.75 -2.02
N ARG A 105 -8.74 -6.37 -2.65
CA ARG A 105 -7.80 -7.33 -3.24
C ARG A 105 -6.58 -7.40 -2.32
N VAL A 106 -6.33 -8.60 -1.79
CA VAL A 106 -5.25 -8.87 -0.85
C VAL A 106 -4.13 -9.60 -1.59
N VAL A 107 -2.91 -9.11 -1.49
CA VAL A 107 -1.72 -9.65 -2.19
C VAL A 107 -0.59 -9.85 -1.17
N PRO A 108 0.06 -11.03 -1.10
CA PRO A 108 1.20 -11.23 -0.22
C PRO A 108 2.34 -10.23 -0.51
N ALA A 109 2.99 -9.71 0.53
CA ALA A 109 4.00 -8.67 0.39
C ALA A 109 5.20 -9.09 -0.47
N HIS A 110 5.65 -10.33 -0.29
CA HIS A 110 6.72 -10.88 -1.13
C HIS A 110 6.33 -10.91 -2.63
N SER A 111 5.11 -11.36 -2.94
CA SER A 111 4.61 -11.36 -4.32
C SER A 111 4.46 -9.95 -4.88
N PHE A 112 4.02 -8.99 -4.05
CA PHE A 112 3.91 -7.60 -4.46
C PHE A 112 5.27 -6.99 -4.81
N LEU A 113 6.28 -7.13 -3.94
CA LEU A 113 7.63 -6.60 -4.19
C LEU A 113 8.24 -7.15 -5.49
N LEU A 114 8.06 -8.44 -5.78
CA LEU A 114 8.59 -9.07 -6.99
C LEU A 114 7.88 -8.65 -8.27
N ASN A 115 6.57 -8.39 -8.20
CA ASN A 115 5.71 -8.24 -9.38
C ASN A 115 5.13 -6.83 -9.55
N PHE A 116 5.43 -5.90 -8.65
CA PHE A 116 4.91 -4.54 -8.74
C PHE A 116 5.60 -3.77 -9.87
N ALA A 117 4.79 -3.16 -10.72
CA ALA A 117 5.22 -2.19 -11.72
C ALA A 117 4.16 -1.11 -11.91
N SER A 118 4.60 0.13 -12.02
CA SER A 118 3.81 1.32 -12.34
C SER A 118 4.68 2.25 -13.18
N ASP A 119 4.22 2.56 -14.40
CA ASP A 119 4.80 3.59 -15.26
C ASP A 119 4.22 5.00 -14.95
N ARG A 120 3.33 5.07 -13.95
CA ARG A 120 2.59 6.26 -13.51
C ARG A 120 1.69 6.90 -14.57
N SER A 121 1.45 6.24 -15.70
CA SER A 121 0.66 6.78 -16.81
C SER A 121 -0.77 7.15 -16.41
N HIS A 122 -1.37 6.40 -15.48
CA HIS A 122 -2.70 6.65 -14.94
C HIS A 122 -2.82 8.00 -14.19
N MET A 123 -1.68 8.55 -13.73
CA MET A 123 -1.58 9.85 -13.07
C MET A 123 -1.31 11.01 -14.04
N LYS A 124 -1.27 10.76 -15.34
CA LYS A 124 -1.19 11.80 -16.38
C LYS A 124 -2.57 12.19 -16.90
N ASN A 125 -2.74 13.47 -17.18
CA ASN A 125 -3.86 14.00 -17.95
C ASN A 125 -3.65 13.71 -19.45
N SER A 126 -4.69 13.92 -20.26
CA SER A 126 -4.64 13.73 -21.71
C SER A 126 -3.64 14.65 -22.41
N ASP A 127 -3.30 15.80 -21.82
CA ASP A 127 -2.28 16.74 -22.32
C ASP A 127 -0.85 16.38 -21.86
N GLY A 128 -0.68 15.30 -21.10
CA GLY A 128 0.59 14.85 -20.57
C GLY A 128 1.02 15.50 -19.24
N SER A 129 0.25 16.47 -18.72
CA SER A 129 0.49 17.06 -17.40
C SER A 129 0.17 16.07 -16.28
N TRP A 130 0.77 16.25 -15.11
CA TRP A 130 0.52 15.39 -13.95
C TRP A 130 -0.75 15.82 -13.20
N LYS A 131 -1.62 14.86 -12.85
CA LYS A 131 -2.77 15.08 -11.95
C LYS A 131 -2.31 15.49 -10.56
N MET A 132 -1.23 14.86 -10.09
CA MET A 132 -0.54 15.16 -8.83
C MET A 132 0.97 15.02 -9.03
N PRO A 133 1.81 15.83 -8.34
CA PRO A 133 3.26 15.73 -8.46
C PRO A 133 3.75 14.28 -8.22
N PRO A 134 4.49 13.67 -9.16
CA PRO A 134 4.97 12.31 -9.00
C PRO A 134 6.10 12.21 -7.97
N PRO A 135 6.36 11.02 -7.42
CA PRO A 135 7.55 10.78 -6.62
C PRO A 135 8.82 11.15 -7.40
N PRO A 136 9.87 11.68 -6.74
CA PRO A 136 11.11 12.09 -7.40
C PRO A 136 11.92 10.91 -7.94
N LEU A 137 11.72 9.71 -7.38
CA LEU A 137 12.35 8.48 -7.84
C LEU A 137 11.78 8.03 -9.20
N PRO A 138 12.56 7.33 -10.05
CA PRO A 138 12.06 6.75 -11.29
C PRO A 138 10.86 5.80 -11.06
N PRO A 139 9.98 5.62 -12.07
CA PRO A 139 8.87 4.67 -11.97
C PRO A 139 9.38 3.23 -11.83
N HIS A 140 8.64 2.42 -11.08
CA HIS A 140 8.90 1.00 -10.93
C HIS A 140 8.47 0.27 -12.21
N THR A 141 9.40 -0.10 -13.07
CA THR A 141 9.09 -0.84 -14.30
C THR A 141 9.76 -2.20 -14.26
N HIS A 142 9.09 -3.23 -14.76
CA HIS A 142 9.78 -4.46 -15.12
C HIS A 142 10.70 -4.12 -16.30
N TYR A 143 11.98 -3.88 -16.02
CA TYR A 143 12.98 -3.89 -17.08
C TYR A 143 12.94 -5.27 -17.74
N ARG A 144 12.39 -5.35 -18.96
CA ARG A 144 12.92 -6.28 -19.94
C ARG A 144 14.15 -5.59 -20.48
N GLU A 145 15.33 -6.15 -20.25
CA GLU A 145 16.44 -5.86 -21.14
C GLU A 145 15.92 -6.09 -22.58
N PRO A 146 16.09 -5.13 -23.50
CA PRO A 146 15.85 -5.42 -24.90
C PRO A 146 16.77 -6.58 -25.25
N ASP A 147 16.22 -7.66 -25.83
CA ASP A 147 17.00 -8.81 -26.29
C ASP A 147 18.32 -8.32 -26.90
N GLU A 148 19.45 -8.68 -26.26
CA GLU A 148 20.77 -8.42 -26.81
C GLU A 148 20.83 -9.06 -28.22
N PRO A 149 21.35 -8.34 -29.23
CA PRO A 149 21.25 -8.74 -30.63
C PRO A 149 21.89 -10.10 -30.95
#